data_AF-A0A564XUS0-F1
#
_entry.id   AF-A0A564XUS0-F1
#
_cell.length_a   1.000
_cell.length_b   1.000
_cell.length_c   1.000
_cell.angle_alpha   90.00
_cell.angle_beta   90.00
_cell.angle_gamma   90.00
#
_symmetry.space_group_name_H-M   'P 1'
#
loop_
_entity.id
_entity.type
_entity.pdbx_description
1 polymer ?
#
loop_
_entity_poly.entity_id
_entity_poly.type
_entity_poly.pdbx_seq_one_letter_code
_entity_poly.pdbx_strand_id
1 'polypeptide(L)'
;MYLHKGASGSNERLTFEDGQCILNGSTVGSPCEVQADRTVITFNEVPDFDRLLIVKSIPMYTVYFAKDCKFPTPEDGEIFVEKSMPLYRFLRGKTEENVVFAMKGTDYRGMSLYRDNSRVCEWGDSIQGPEECGTLIVDKDNGLIIYNATISKPTDKNFETLLWVNRANEISVTLDWTNSGEAPEVKACD
;
A
#
# COMPACT_ATOMS: atom_id res chain seq x y z
N MET A 1 7.25 12.12 -5.29
CA MET A 1 6.55 11.77 -4.04
C MET A 1 5.37 12.70 -3.92
N TYR A 2 4.23 12.18 -3.50
CA TYR A 2 3.00 12.94 -3.39
C TYR A 2 2.32 12.65 -2.06
N LEU A 3 1.84 13.68 -1.38
CA LEU A 3 0.93 13.52 -0.26
C LEU A 3 -0.50 13.60 -0.78
N HIS A 4 -1.33 12.65 -0.38
CA HIS A 4 -2.74 12.57 -0.77
C HIS A 4 -3.62 13.17 0.33
N LYS A 5 -4.48 14.11 -0.03
CA LYS A 5 -5.52 14.68 0.85
C LYS A 5 -6.82 13.93 0.63
N GLY A 6 -7.27 13.15 1.61
CA GLY A 6 -8.48 12.33 1.46
C GLY A 6 -9.74 13.17 1.28
N ALA A 7 -9.88 14.29 2.01
CA ALA A 7 -11.07 15.13 1.93
C ALA A 7 -11.27 15.82 0.56
N SER A 8 -10.20 16.05 -0.22
CA SER A 8 -10.27 16.71 -1.52
C SER A 8 -9.92 15.80 -2.71
N GLY A 9 -9.49 14.56 -2.44
CA GLY A 9 -9.01 13.61 -3.45
C GLY A 9 -7.77 14.10 -4.22
N SER A 10 -7.06 15.12 -3.72
CA SER A 10 -5.98 15.79 -4.45
C SER A 10 -4.60 15.30 -4.00
N ASN A 11 -3.68 15.17 -4.96
CA ASN A 11 -2.29 14.85 -4.71
C ASN A 11 -1.43 16.12 -4.73
N GLU A 12 -0.68 16.35 -3.66
CA GLU A 12 0.26 17.46 -3.55
C GLU A 12 1.70 16.96 -3.64
N ARG A 13 2.52 17.63 -4.46
CA ARG A 13 3.89 17.19 -4.71
C ARG A 13 4.79 17.54 -3.53
N LEU A 14 5.41 16.52 -2.94
CA LEU A 14 6.47 16.67 -1.95
C LEU A 14 7.85 16.76 -2.65
N THR A 15 8.60 17.82 -2.37
CA THR A 15 9.98 18.03 -2.85
C THR A 15 10.95 18.11 -1.68
N PHE A 16 12.24 17.87 -1.95
CA PHE A 16 13.30 18.03 -0.96
C PHE A 16 14.21 19.18 -1.37
N GLU A 17 14.47 20.10 -0.45
CA GLU A 17 15.32 21.27 -0.65
C GLU A 17 16.18 21.46 0.61
N ASP A 18 17.51 21.48 0.46
CA ASP A 18 18.48 21.69 1.55
C ASP A 18 18.21 20.85 2.84
N GLY A 19 17.85 19.57 2.67
CA GLY A 19 17.56 18.65 3.78
C GLY A 19 16.16 18.82 4.40
N GLN A 20 15.28 19.59 3.78
CA GLN A 20 13.92 19.85 4.25
C GLN A 20 12.88 19.21 3.32
N CYS A 21 11.76 18.77 3.90
CA CYS A 21 10.57 18.39 3.16
C CYS A 21 9.75 19.64 2.85
N ILE A 22 9.55 19.93 1.56
CA ILE A 22 8.82 21.08 1.06
C ILE A 22 7.52 20.64 0.42
N LEU A 23 6.43 21.30 0.79
CA LEU A 23 5.09 21.09 0.26
C LEU A 23 4.47 22.46 -0.09
N ASN A 24 4.13 22.67 -1.35
CA ASN A 24 3.64 23.96 -1.87
C ASN A 24 4.50 25.16 -1.43
N GLY A 25 5.83 24.98 -1.41
CA GLY A 25 6.80 26.01 -1.02
C GLY A 25 6.96 26.24 0.50
N SER A 26 6.27 25.46 1.34
CA SER A 26 6.39 25.52 2.81
C SER A 26 7.12 24.30 3.36
N THR A 27 7.95 24.50 4.38
CA THR A 27 8.62 23.40 5.08
C THR A 27 7.64 22.65 5.97
N VAL A 28 7.49 21.34 5.74
CA VAL A 28 6.61 20.45 6.52
C VAL A 28 7.36 19.46 7.39
N GLY A 29 8.69 19.41 7.29
CA GLY A 29 9.53 18.62 8.19
C GLY A 29 11.00 18.53 7.76
N SER A 30 11.81 17.89 8.60
CA SER A 30 13.25 17.68 8.41
C SER A 30 13.75 16.62 9.41
N PRO A 31 14.76 15.79 9.07
CA PRO A 31 15.50 15.74 7.81
C PRO A 31 14.73 15.04 6.68
N CYS A 32 14.93 15.52 5.45
CA CYS A 32 14.43 14.88 4.23
C CYS A 32 15.53 14.79 3.17
N GLU A 33 15.93 13.56 2.85
CA GLU A 33 17.14 13.28 2.09
C GLU A 33 16.99 12.02 1.26
N VAL A 34 17.55 12.03 0.05
CA VAL A 34 17.73 10.82 -0.76
C VAL A 34 19.19 10.38 -0.62
N GLN A 35 19.40 9.22 -0.02
CA GLN A 35 20.69 8.56 0.09
C GLN A 35 20.76 7.41 -0.94
N ALA A 36 21.94 6.82 -1.13
CA ALA A 36 22.13 5.79 -2.15
C ALA A 36 21.29 4.53 -1.91
N ASP A 37 21.05 4.20 -0.65
CA ASP A 37 20.38 2.98 -0.19
C ASP A 37 19.01 3.22 0.47
N ARG A 38 18.69 4.48 0.82
CA ARG A 38 17.43 4.83 1.49
C ARG A 38 16.98 6.25 1.21
N THR A 39 15.69 6.49 1.40
CA THR A 39 15.12 7.83 1.45
C THR A 39 14.64 8.09 2.86
N VAL A 40 15.07 9.20 3.46
CA VAL A 40 14.63 9.65 4.77
C VAL A 40 13.60 10.74 4.56
N ILE A 41 12.42 10.60 5.19
CA ILE A 41 11.33 11.55 5.12
C ILE A 41 10.84 11.75 6.54
N THR A 42 10.92 12.98 7.03
CA THR A 42 10.48 13.34 8.37
C THR A 42 9.46 14.46 8.26
N PHE A 43 8.32 14.28 8.90
CA PHE A 43 7.30 15.32 9.01
C PHE A 43 7.26 15.83 10.44
N ASN A 44 7.07 17.14 10.61
CA ASN A 44 6.81 17.72 11.93
C ASN A 44 5.37 17.42 12.36
N GLU A 45 4.42 17.60 11.44
CA GLU A 45 3.00 17.32 11.62
C GLU A 45 2.39 16.84 10.28
N VAL A 46 1.40 15.94 10.33
CA VAL A 46 0.69 15.43 9.13
C VAL A 46 -0.84 15.40 9.36
N PRO A 47 -1.51 16.52 9.68
CA PRO A 47 -2.92 16.47 10.03
C PRO A 47 -3.87 16.33 8.82
N ASP A 48 -3.47 16.84 7.65
CA ASP A 48 -4.38 17.01 6.50
C ASP A 48 -4.17 15.98 5.38
N PHE A 49 -3.30 14.99 5.59
CA PHE A 49 -2.95 13.99 4.58
C PHE A 49 -3.12 12.59 5.12
N ASP A 50 -3.70 11.74 4.29
CA ASP A 50 -4.14 10.40 4.67
C ASP A 50 -3.09 9.37 4.27
N ARG A 51 -2.33 9.66 3.21
CA ARG A 51 -1.24 8.81 2.74
C ARG A 51 -0.15 9.57 1.99
N LEU A 52 1.07 9.05 2.07
CA LEU A 52 2.20 9.39 1.21
C LEU A 52 2.35 8.35 0.11
N LEU A 53 2.42 8.82 -1.13
CA LEU A 53 2.65 8.05 -2.34
C LEU A 53 4.08 8.28 -2.83
N ILE A 54 4.88 7.22 -2.82
CA ILE A 54 6.23 7.25 -3.38
C ILE A 54 6.15 6.66 -4.79
N VAL A 55 6.10 7.58 -5.76
CA VAL A 55 5.97 7.27 -7.18
C VAL A 55 7.32 7.46 -7.87
N LYS A 56 7.82 6.40 -8.49
CA LYS A 56 8.94 6.42 -9.45
C LYS A 56 8.49 5.81 -10.78
N SER A 57 7.82 4.67 -10.70
CA SER A 57 7.06 3.95 -11.73
C SER A 57 6.09 3.00 -10.98
N ILE A 58 5.65 1.92 -11.59
CA ILE A 58 5.29 0.72 -10.82
C ILE A 58 6.62 0.10 -10.31
N PRO A 59 6.77 -0.39 -9.06
CA PRO A 59 5.81 -0.33 -7.97
C PRO A 59 5.70 1.08 -7.37
N MET A 60 4.48 1.39 -6.95
CA MET A 60 4.17 2.55 -6.12
C MET A 60 4.18 2.08 -4.66
N TYR A 61 4.77 2.86 -3.76
CA TYR A 61 4.67 2.60 -2.33
C TYR A 61 3.64 3.54 -1.71
N THR A 62 2.83 3.00 -0.81
CA THR A 62 1.83 3.72 -0.04
C THR A 62 2.22 3.66 1.43
N VAL A 63 2.27 4.81 2.08
CA VAL A 63 2.39 4.93 3.54
C VAL A 63 1.15 5.62 4.04
N TYR A 64 0.35 4.96 4.88
CA TYR A 64 -0.87 5.55 5.43
C TYR A 64 -0.59 6.25 6.76
N PHE A 65 -1.23 7.39 6.97
CA PHE A 65 -1.20 8.12 8.22
C PHE A 65 -2.52 7.89 8.95
N ALA A 66 -2.52 7.00 9.93
CA ALA A 66 -3.69 6.65 10.72
C ALA A 66 -3.40 6.84 12.20
N LYS A 67 -3.98 7.88 12.80
CA LYS A 67 -3.88 8.10 14.25
C LYS A 67 -4.69 7.05 14.98
N ASP A 68 -4.11 6.43 16.01
CA ASP A 68 -4.71 5.32 16.76
C ASP A 68 -5.19 4.18 15.84
N CYS A 69 -4.55 4.03 14.68
CA CYS A 69 -4.92 3.11 13.60
C CYS A 69 -6.36 3.19 13.13
N LYS A 70 -6.96 4.38 13.23
CA LYS A 70 -8.27 4.67 12.66
C LYS A 70 -8.09 5.17 11.24
N PHE A 71 -8.32 4.29 10.28
CA PHE A 71 -8.36 4.67 8.88
C PHE A 71 -9.70 5.33 8.56
N PRO A 72 -9.76 6.24 7.57
CA PRO A 72 -11.03 6.73 7.05
C PRO A 72 -11.92 5.56 6.61
N THR A 73 -13.22 5.67 6.89
CA THR A 73 -14.18 4.69 6.37
C THR A 73 -14.20 4.79 4.85
N PRO A 74 -13.89 3.71 4.10
CA PRO A 74 -13.86 3.74 2.65
C PRO A 74 -15.27 3.90 2.07
N GLU A 75 -15.39 4.67 0.99
CA GLU A 75 -16.58 4.68 0.13
C GLU A 75 -16.62 3.45 -0.79
N ASP A 76 -17.78 3.16 -1.39
CA ASP A 76 -17.91 2.07 -2.36
C ASP A 76 -16.91 2.24 -3.51
N GLY A 77 -16.09 1.21 -3.75
CA GLY A 77 -15.01 1.21 -4.73
C GLY A 77 -13.64 1.62 -4.17
N GLU A 78 -13.56 2.02 -2.88
CA GLU A 78 -12.30 2.37 -2.22
C GLU A 78 -11.70 1.21 -1.42
N ILE A 79 -10.38 1.26 -1.22
CA ILE A 79 -9.63 0.20 -0.52
C ILE A 79 -9.91 0.23 0.98
N PHE A 80 -10.19 -0.95 1.54
CA PHE A 80 -10.33 -1.19 2.96
C PHE A 80 -8.97 -1.56 3.56
N VAL A 81 -8.17 -0.55 3.93
CA VAL A 81 -6.76 -0.69 4.33
C VAL A 81 -6.55 -1.65 5.50
N GLU A 82 -7.42 -1.59 6.51
CA GLU A 82 -7.30 -2.41 7.72
C GLU A 82 -7.27 -3.91 7.44
N LYS A 83 -7.92 -4.38 6.36
CA LYS A 83 -7.90 -5.79 5.97
C LYS A 83 -6.55 -6.24 5.42
N SER A 84 -5.71 -5.32 4.98
CA SER A 84 -4.37 -5.59 4.43
C SER A 84 -3.25 -5.46 5.44
N MET A 85 -3.53 -4.87 6.60
CA MET A 85 -2.58 -4.75 7.70
C MET A 85 -2.10 -6.14 8.16
N PRO A 86 -0.79 -6.33 8.41
CA PRO A 86 0.29 -5.36 8.26
C PRO A 86 0.68 -5.13 6.78
N LEU A 87 0.89 -3.87 6.40
CA LEU A 87 1.40 -3.42 5.10
C LEU A 87 2.90 -3.64 4.94
N TYR A 88 3.67 -3.81 6.02
CA TYR A 88 5.05 -4.30 5.97
C TYR A 88 5.18 -5.57 6.80
N ARG A 89 5.81 -6.62 6.27
CA ARG A 89 5.89 -7.93 6.96
C ARG A 89 7.31 -8.47 6.98
N PHE A 90 7.78 -8.83 8.17
CA PHE A 90 9.05 -9.52 8.38
C PHE A 90 8.82 -11.04 8.37
N LEU A 91 9.43 -11.74 7.41
CA LEU A 91 9.10 -13.12 7.03
C LEU A 91 10.32 -14.05 7.01
N ARG A 92 11.41 -13.70 7.71
CA ARG A 92 12.59 -14.57 7.81
C ARG A 92 12.19 -16.01 8.15
N GLY A 93 12.65 -16.95 7.31
CA GLY A 93 12.42 -18.38 7.47
C GLY A 93 11.11 -18.91 6.87
N LYS A 94 10.21 -18.04 6.39
CA LYS A 94 9.02 -18.44 5.65
C LYS A 94 9.32 -18.63 4.16
N THR A 95 8.55 -19.51 3.52
CA THR A 95 8.55 -19.77 2.08
C THR A 95 7.33 -19.20 1.36
N GLU A 96 6.28 -18.89 2.12
CA GLU A 96 5.04 -18.32 1.62
C GLU A 96 4.42 -17.39 2.67
N GLU A 97 3.56 -16.48 2.21
CA GLU A 97 2.79 -15.58 3.06
C GLU A 97 1.41 -15.33 2.45
N ASN A 98 0.37 -15.34 3.27
CA ASN A 98 -0.97 -14.98 2.83
C ASN A 98 -1.22 -13.49 3.02
N VAL A 99 -1.48 -12.77 1.94
CA VAL A 99 -1.80 -11.35 1.94
C VAL A 99 -3.26 -11.16 1.57
N VAL A 100 -3.98 -10.42 2.40
CA VAL A 100 -5.40 -10.13 2.19
C VAL A 100 -5.52 -8.70 1.67
N PHE A 101 -6.32 -8.52 0.64
CA PHE A 101 -6.71 -7.21 0.13
C PHE A 101 -8.23 -7.10 0.17
N ALA A 102 -8.76 -5.91 0.43
CA ALA A 102 -10.19 -5.70 0.41
C ALA A 102 -10.58 -4.32 -0.09
N MET A 103 -11.75 -4.24 -0.71
CA MET A 103 -12.37 -3.04 -1.22
C MET A 103 -13.82 -2.98 -0.72
N LYS A 104 -14.31 -1.77 -0.47
CA LYS A 104 -15.71 -1.55 -0.09
C LYS A 104 -16.63 -1.66 -1.31
N GLY A 105 -17.83 -2.22 -1.10
CA GLY A 105 -18.82 -2.47 -2.14
C GLY A 105 -18.81 -3.93 -2.62
N THR A 106 -19.72 -4.27 -3.55
CA THR A 106 -19.90 -5.65 -4.04
C THR A 106 -19.94 -5.78 -5.56
N ASP A 107 -19.79 -4.68 -6.29
CA ASP A 107 -20.01 -4.62 -7.75
C ASP A 107 -18.79 -4.10 -8.54
N TYR A 108 -17.60 -4.09 -7.93
CA TYR A 108 -16.40 -3.56 -8.57
C TYR A 108 -15.44 -4.68 -8.98
N ARG A 109 -15.06 -4.75 -10.25
CA ARG A 109 -14.20 -5.84 -10.75
C ARG A 109 -12.87 -5.41 -11.32
N GLY A 110 -12.65 -4.14 -11.65
CA GLY A 110 -11.44 -3.67 -12.36
C GLY A 110 -10.21 -3.50 -11.49
N MET A 111 -9.59 -4.60 -11.03
CA MET A 111 -8.46 -4.56 -10.11
C MET A 111 -7.26 -5.31 -10.66
N SER A 112 -6.05 -4.88 -10.32
CA SER A 112 -4.83 -5.55 -10.71
C SER A 112 -3.89 -5.72 -9.52
N LEU A 113 -3.27 -6.90 -9.41
CA LEU A 113 -2.14 -7.12 -8.52
C LEU A 113 -0.86 -7.08 -9.36
N TYR A 114 0.07 -6.24 -8.92
CA TYR A 114 1.43 -6.20 -9.41
C TYR A 114 2.37 -6.76 -8.35
N ARG A 115 3.36 -7.52 -8.79
CA ARG A 115 4.55 -7.89 -8.01
C ARG A 115 5.71 -7.13 -8.63
N ASP A 116 6.23 -6.16 -7.89
CA ASP A 116 7.14 -5.14 -8.44
C ASP A 116 6.56 -4.53 -9.73
N ASN A 117 7.24 -4.68 -10.87
CA ASN A 117 6.83 -4.14 -12.16
C ASN A 117 5.89 -5.05 -12.97
N SER A 118 5.67 -6.28 -12.52
CA SER A 118 4.94 -7.27 -13.31
C SER A 118 3.52 -7.40 -12.80
N ARG A 119 2.56 -7.14 -13.68
CA ARG A 119 1.15 -7.46 -13.41
C ARG A 119 0.99 -8.97 -13.37
N VAL A 120 0.65 -9.51 -12.21
CA VAL A 120 0.48 -10.96 -12.02
C VAL A 120 -0.97 -11.37 -12.06
N CYS A 121 -1.87 -10.50 -11.58
CA CYS A 121 -3.30 -10.75 -11.62
C CYS A 121 -4.07 -9.52 -12.09
N GLU A 122 -5.16 -9.78 -12.79
CA GLU A 122 -6.14 -8.78 -13.19
C GLU A 122 -7.52 -9.40 -13.05
N TRP A 123 -8.43 -8.65 -12.47
CA TRP A 123 -9.84 -8.99 -12.38
C TRP A 123 -10.62 -7.95 -13.17
N GLY A 124 -11.74 -8.38 -13.74
CA GLY A 124 -12.62 -7.59 -14.59
C GLY A 124 -13.82 -8.41 -15.05
N ASP A 125 -14.59 -7.91 -16.03
CA ASP A 125 -15.77 -8.60 -16.56
C ASP A 125 -15.43 -9.82 -17.42
N SER A 126 -14.16 -10.02 -17.75
CA SER A 126 -13.68 -11.13 -18.56
C SER A 126 -12.20 -11.31 -18.28
N ILE A 127 -11.79 -12.55 -17.99
CA ILE A 127 -10.43 -13.09 -17.85
C ILE A 127 -10.22 -13.73 -16.47
N GLN A 128 -10.12 -15.06 -16.46
CA GLN A 128 -9.48 -15.80 -15.37
C GLN A 128 -8.00 -15.42 -15.40
N GLY A 129 -7.48 -14.90 -14.30
CA GLY A 129 -6.03 -14.74 -14.14
C GLY A 129 -5.31 -16.10 -14.22
N PRO A 130 -3.96 -16.12 -14.28
CA PRO A 130 -3.18 -17.35 -14.17
C PRO A 130 -3.57 -18.16 -12.92
N GLU A 131 -3.16 -19.42 -12.82
CA GLU A 131 -3.53 -20.34 -11.72
C GLU A 131 -3.20 -19.78 -10.31
N GLU A 132 -2.23 -18.87 -10.20
CA GLU A 132 -1.88 -18.11 -8.98
C GLU A 132 -2.93 -17.05 -8.57
N CYS A 133 -3.79 -16.63 -9.50
CA CYS A 133 -4.81 -15.62 -9.28
C CYS A 133 -6.11 -16.25 -8.77
N GLY A 134 -6.22 -16.32 -7.46
CA GLY A 134 -7.47 -16.70 -6.78
C GLY A 134 -8.68 -15.85 -7.20
N THR A 135 -9.86 -16.33 -6.82
CA THR A 135 -11.13 -15.63 -7.07
C THR A 135 -11.33 -14.50 -6.05
N LEU A 136 -11.88 -13.37 -6.50
CA LEU A 136 -12.39 -12.33 -5.60
C LEU A 136 -13.63 -12.85 -4.86
N ILE A 137 -13.59 -12.80 -3.53
CA ILE A 137 -14.71 -13.19 -2.68
C ILE A 137 -15.60 -11.96 -2.51
N VAL A 138 -16.87 -12.08 -2.88
CA VAL A 138 -17.88 -11.04 -2.63
C VAL A 138 -18.56 -11.36 -1.31
N ASP A 139 -18.20 -10.62 -0.27
CA ASP A 139 -18.83 -10.67 1.05
C ASP A 139 -19.99 -9.67 1.08
N LYS A 140 -21.18 -10.15 0.76
CA LYS A 140 -22.40 -9.33 0.70
C LYS A 140 -22.85 -8.84 2.07
N ASP A 141 -22.55 -9.59 3.14
CA ASP A 141 -23.00 -9.26 4.49
C ASP A 141 -22.24 -8.06 5.03
N ASN A 142 -20.94 -7.96 4.73
CA ASN A 142 -20.11 -6.82 5.09
C ASN A 142 -19.99 -5.76 3.99
N GLY A 143 -20.51 -6.06 2.79
CA GLY A 143 -20.39 -5.22 1.61
C GLY A 143 -18.94 -5.00 1.21
N LEU A 144 -18.19 -6.08 1.04
CA LEU A 144 -16.77 -6.08 0.69
C LEU A 144 -16.48 -7.00 -0.49
N ILE A 145 -15.44 -6.64 -1.25
CA ILE A 145 -14.74 -7.54 -2.16
C ILE A 145 -13.38 -7.84 -1.55
N ILE A 146 -13.09 -9.12 -1.34
CA ILE A 146 -11.89 -9.59 -0.64
C ILE A 146 -11.06 -10.45 -1.60
N TYR A 147 -9.75 -10.25 -1.59
CA TYR A 147 -8.79 -11.07 -2.30
C TYR A 147 -7.76 -11.63 -1.34
N ASN A 148 -7.63 -12.96 -1.30
CA ASN A 148 -6.60 -13.65 -0.54
C ASN A 148 -5.53 -14.13 -1.52
N ALA A 149 -4.30 -13.64 -1.36
CA ALA A 149 -3.17 -13.99 -2.20
C ALA A 149 -2.16 -14.79 -1.38
N THR A 150 -1.86 -16.02 -1.78
CA THR A 150 -0.74 -16.77 -1.22
C THR A 150 0.51 -16.48 -2.06
N ILE A 151 1.43 -15.74 -1.49
CA ILE A 151 2.63 -15.26 -2.18
C ILE A 151 3.81 -16.14 -1.79
N SER A 152 4.35 -16.86 -2.77
CA SER A 152 5.58 -17.64 -2.59
C SER A 152 6.81 -16.77 -2.68
N LYS A 153 7.79 -17.03 -1.80
CA LYS A 153 9.09 -16.37 -1.76
C LYS A 153 9.84 -16.60 -3.09
N PRO A 154 10.32 -15.54 -3.76
CA PRO A 154 11.16 -15.66 -4.95
C PRO A 154 12.54 -16.22 -4.60
N THR A 155 13.15 -16.97 -5.52
CA THR A 155 14.48 -17.55 -5.31
C THR A 155 15.61 -16.53 -5.25
N ASP A 156 15.42 -15.36 -5.85
CA ASP A 156 16.44 -14.34 -6.09
C ASP A 156 16.15 -12.99 -5.38
N LYS A 157 15.18 -12.95 -4.46
CA LYS A 157 14.78 -11.72 -3.77
C LYS A 157 14.79 -11.81 -2.26
N ASN A 158 15.26 -10.72 -1.68
CA ASN A 158 15.26 -10.49 -0.24
C ASN A 158 13.96 -9.85 0.24
N PHE A 159 13.35 -9.02 -0.61
CA PHE A 159 12.06 -8.39 -0.37
C PHE A 159 11.35 -8.17 -1.70
N GLU A 160 10.04 -7.99 -1.64
CA GLU A 160 9.22 -7.60 -2.78
C GLU A 160 8.06 -6.73 -2.32
N THR A 161 7.56 -5.89 -3.22
CA THR A 161 6.38 -5.07 -2.96
C THR A 161 5.25 -5.50 -3.87
N LEU A 162 4.13 -5.86 -3.25
CA LEU A 162 2.86 -6.10 -3.89
C LEU A 162 2.15 -4.76 -4.02
N LEU A 163 1.56 -4.50 -5.18
CA LEU A 163 0.71 -3.34 -5.41
C LEU A 163 -0.65 -3.82 -5.91
N TRP A 164 -1.69 -3.59 -5.12
CA TRP A 164 -3.06 -3.83 -5.53
C TRP A 164 -3.72 -2.50 -5.87
N VAL A 165 -4.18 -2.37 -7.11
CA VAL A 165 -4.48 -1.06 -7.69
C VAL A 165 -5.63 -1.13 -8.70
N ASN A 166 -6.38 -0.03 -8.79
CA ASN A 166 -7.29 0.30 -9.88
C ASN A 166 -7.02 1.74 -10.36
N ARG A 167 -7.90 2.31 -11.18
CA ARG A 167 -7.69 3.67 -11.72
C ARG A 167 -7.67 4.79 -10.66
N ALA A 168 -8.29 4.56 -9.50
CA ALA A 168 -8.52 5.58 -8.47
C ALA A 168 -7.88 5.24 -7.12
N ASN A 169 -7.46 4.00 -6.92
CA ASN A 169 -7.03 3.48 -5.62
C ASN A 169 -5.80 2.61 -5.77
N GLU A 170 -4.90 2.71 -4.80
CA GLU A 170 -3.68 1.93 -4.71
C GLU A 170 -3.35 1.59 -3.26
N ILE A 171 -2.90 0.37 -3.02
CA ILE A 171 -2.31 -0.07 -1.75
C ILE A 171 -1.10 -0.94 -2.02
N SER A 172 0.00 -0.67 -1.31
CA SER A 172 1.20 -1.49 -1.38
C SER A 172 1.41 -2.29 -0.10
N VAL A 173 1.74 -3.57 -0.23
CA VAL A 173 2.18 -4.43 0.88
C VAL A 173 3.59 -4.92 0.57
N THR A 174 4.53 -4.70 1.50
CA THR A 174 5.93 -5.12 1.35
C THR A 174 6.22 -6.36 2.19
N LEU A 175 6.80 -7.37 1.54
CA LEU A 175 7.21 -8.63 2.15
C LEU A 175 8.73 -8.65 2.24
N ASP A 176 9.28 -8.65 3.46
CA ASP A 176 10.71 -8.79 3.71
C ASP A 176 11.02 -10.22 4.15
N TRP A 177 11.60 -11.00 3.25
CA TRP A 177 11.93 -12.41 3.45
C TRP A 177 13.23 -12.63 4.22
N THR A 178 13.94 -11.57 4.59
CA THR A 178 15.27 -11.62 5.21
C THR A 178 15.29 -11.21 6.66
N ASN A 179 14.40 -10.31 7.07
CA ASN A 179 14.35 -9.82 8.45
C ASN A 179 13.23 -10.49 9.25
N SER A 180 13.44 -10.53 10.56
CA SER A 180 12.49 -11.06 11.54
C SER A 180 12.08 -9.94 12.48
N GLY A 181 10.85 -10.00 12.97
CA GLY A 181 10.34 -9.04 13.94
C GLY A 181 8.86 -8.80 13.73
N GLU A 182 8.35 -7.84 14.47
CA GLU A 182 7.00 -7.33 14.32
C GLU A 182 7.05 -5.98 13.60
N ALA A 183 6.13 -5.77 12.66
CA ALA A 183 6.07 -4.52 11.95
C ALA A 183 5.70 -3.39 12.93
N PRO A 184 6.32 -2.21 12.85
CA PRO A 184 6.07 -1.12 13.81
C PRO A 184 4.60 -0.74 13.93
N GLU A 185 3.85 -0.89 12.84
CA GLU A 185 2.42 -0.60 12.77
C GLU A 185 1.55 -1.59 13.56
N VAL A 186 1.96 -2.84 13.75
CA VAL A 186 1.21 -3.80 14.60
C VAL A 186 1.15 -3.26 16.03
N LYS A 187 2.31 -2.94 16.60
CA LYS A 187 2.42 -2.35 17.93
C LYS A 187 1.69 -1.00 18.07
N ALA A 188 1.60 -0.22 17.00
CA ALA A 188 0.88 1.05 17.01
C ALA A 188 -0.65 0.88 16.95
N CYS A 189 -1.12 -0.27 16.48
CA CYS A 189 -2.54 -0.59 16.28
C CYS A 189 -3.13 -1.55 17.32
N ASP A 190 -2.30 -2.07 18.24
CA ASP A 190 -2.71 -2.95 19.34
C ASP A 190 -3.37 -2.21 20.52
#